data_AF-A0A8H6ELD5-F1
#
_entry.id   AF-A0A8H6ELD5-F1
#
_cell.length_a   1.000
_cell.length_b   1.000
_cell.length_c   1.000
_cell.angle_alpha   90.00
_cell.angle_beta   90.00
_cell.angle_gamma   90.00
#
_symmetry.space_group_name_H-M   'P 1'
#
loop_
_entity.id
_entity.type
_entity.pdbx_description
1 polymer ?
#
loop_
_entity_poly.entity_id
_entity_poly.type
_entity_poly.pdbx_seq_one_letter_code
_entity_poly.pdbx_strand_id
1 'polypeptide(L)'
;MQPAPYLVLGLLVNPQDNPQDTPRPFQKSNYERCHNKSPPFFYRFLTMGHYLTSLLALASAASAVAVPASSSVVAAAPAAGTPVAITPHPFFGSSIGVLGCMINTNRVAYWPTWPDCGASMCVQVSYGGRSVNLLHIDHSGGAHDISYDAWNYLYTGQSATVNPEQGGIISATYIAQPMSACSDLILSPDKKLPFSAANSMNYISNCTLAGSNWISQNSGLWNIATSSCTLGIDEECTLDLKTSNNPVCPSQLGLQTPLTSMPVFNLEYGTGKSVLAL
;
A
#
# COMPACT_ATOMS: atom_id res chain seq x y z
N MET A 1 -36.27 -23.25 -54.92
CA MET A 1 -36.60 -21.95 -55.52
C MET A 1 -36.84 -20.95 -54.38
N GLN A 2 -36.10 -19.85 -54.40
CA GLN A 2 -36.29 -18.47 -53.88
C GLN A 2 -37.41 -18.10 -52.85
N PRO A 3 -37.29 -16.97 -52.12
CA PRO A 3 -37.20 -16.97 -50.65
C PRO A 3 -38.16 -16.01 -49.90
N ALA A 4 -38.14 -16.12 -48.55
CA ALA A 4 -38.43 -15.10 -47.51
C ALA A 4 -39.86 -14.47 -47.45
N PRO A 5 -40.34 -13.95 -46.28
CA PRO A 5 -39.72 -12.79 -45.63
C PRO A 5 -39.56 -12.86 -44.10
N TYR A 6 -38.74 -11.91 -43.65
CA TYR A 6 -38.34 -11.55 -42.30
C TYR A 6 -39.48 -11.03 -41.42
N LEU A 7 -39.45 -11.38 -40.13
CA LEU A 7 -40.17 -10.65 -39.09
C LEU A 7 -39.17 -9.80 -38.29
N VAL A 8 -39.31 -8.49 -38.42
CA VAL A 8 -38.57 -7.46 -37.68
C VAL A 8 -39.37 -7.17 -36.40
N LEU A 9 -38.80 -7.46 -35.23
CA LEU A 9 -39.35 -7.00 -33.95
C LEU A 9 -38.69 -5.66 -33.61
N GLY A 10 -39.46 -4.58 -33.77
CA GLY A 10 -39.06 -3.24 -33.37
C GLY A 10 -39.11 -3.09 -31.84
N LEU A 11 -38.01 -2.65 -31.26
CA LEU A 11 -37.99 -2.02 -29.95
C LEU A 11 -37.80 -0.52 -30.13
N LEU A 12 -38.73 0.21 -29.52
CA LEU A 12 -38.88 1.65 -29.48
C LEU A 12 -37.64 2.30 -28.85
N VAL A 13 -37.01 3.21 -29.61
CA VAL A 13 -36.03 4.17 -29.12
C VAL A 13 -36.80 5.38 -28.58
N ASN A 14 -36.67 5.67 -27.29
CA ASN A 14 -37.12 6.92 -26.70
C ASN A 14 -35.92 7.90 -26.69
N PRO A 15 -36.05 9.13 -27.23
CA PRO A 15 -35.02 10.16 -27.17
C PRO A 15 -35.14 10.99 -25.88
N GLN A 16 -34.09 11.76 -25.54
CA GLN A 16 -33.86 12.56 -24.30
C GLN A 16 -33.10 11.74 -23.23
N ASP A 17 -31.87 12.06 -22.79
CA ASP A 17 -31.25 13.37 -22.55
C ASP A 17 -29.75 13.38 -22.86
N ASN A 18 -29.31 14.50 -23.43
CA ASN A 18 -27.92 14.90 -23.59
C ASN A 18 -27.65 16.07 -22.62
N PRO A 19 -26.66 15.98 -21.72
CA PRO A 19 -25.99 17.17 -21.23
C PRO A 19 -24.55 17.20 -21.72
N GLN A 20 -24.27 18.19 -22.55
CA GLN A 20 -22.93 18.69 -22.79
C GLN A 20 -22.36 19.26 -21.50
N ASP A 21 -21.32 18.63 -20.96
CA ASP A 21 -20.45 19.27 -19.98
C ASP A 21 -19.29 19.95 -20.71
N THR A 22 -19.42 21.27 -20.83
CA THR A 22 -18.33 22.17 -21.25
C THR A 22 -17.46 22.48 -20.03
N PRO A 23 -16.11 22.47 -20.16
CA PRO A 23 -15.24 22.78 -19.04
C PRO A 23 -15.27 24.29 -18.74
N ARG A 24 -15.66 24.67 -17.51
CA ARG A 24 -15.50 26.04 -17.01
C ARG A 24 -14.05 26.30 -16.56
N PRO A 25 -13.51 27.51 -16.81
CA PRO A 25 -12.11 27.83 -16.59
C PRO A 25 -11.75 28.04 -15.11
N PHE A 26 -10.51 27.67 -14.81
CA PHE A 26 -9.75 27.94 -13.59
C PHE A 26 -9.94 29.38 -13.06
N GLN A 27 -10.47 29.49 -11.83
CA GLN A 27 -10.33 30.71 -11.03
C GLN A 27 -9.08 30.58 -10.14
N LYS A 28 -8.12 31.48 -10.38
CA LYS A 28 -6.96 31.74 -9.52
C LYS A 28 -7.45 32.40 -8.23
N SER A 29 -7.20 31.79 -7.08
CA SER A 29 -7.29 32.46 -5.78
C SER A 29 -5.90 32.78 -5.25
N ASN A 30 -5.80 33.96 -4.65
CA ASN A 30 -4.59 34.74 -4.50
C ASN A 30 -3.64 34.26 -3.40
N TYR A 31 -2.37 34.53 -3.68
CA TYR A 31 -1.19 34.39 -2.85
C TYR A 31 -1.04 35.64 -1.96
N GLU A 32 -1.16 35.48 -0.65
CA GLU A 32 -0.70 36.44 0.37
C GLU A 32 0.26 35.69 1.30
N ARG A 33 1.58 35.84 1.15
CA ARG A 33 2.44 36.89 1.72
C ARG A 33 2.43 36.94 3.26
N CYS A 34 3.22 36.06 3.88
CA CYS A 34 3.83 36.33 5.19
C CYS A 34 5.34 36.40 5.04
N HIS A 35 5.85 37.63 5.06
CA HIS A 35 7.25 37.94 5.32
C HIS A 35 7.59 37.51 6.75
N ASN A 36 8.67 36.76 6.95
CA ASN A 36 9.45 36.94 8.16
C ASN A 36 10.95 36.91 7.88
N LYS A 37 11.62 37.93 8.42
CA LYS A 37 13.03 38.28 8.22
C LYS A 37 13.89 37.40 9.11
N SER A 38 15.03 36.93 8.60
CA SER A 38 16.16 36.49 9.42
C SER A 38 17.44 37.10 8.85
N PRO A 39 18.30 37.73 9.67
CA PRO A 39 19.52 38.35 9.19
C PRO A 39 20.68 37.33 9.06
N PRO A 40 21.70 37.64 8.24
CA PRO A 40 22.81 36.74 7.96
C PRO A 40 23.93 36.92 8.99
N PHE A 41 24.59 35.83 9.40
CA PHE A 41 25.89 35.92 10.04
C PHE A 41 26.98 35.21 9.22
N PHE A 42 28.01 36.01 9.01
CA PHE A 42 29.26 35.88 8.28
C PHE A 42 30.08 34.59 8.42
N TYR A 43 30.77 34.28 7.31
CA TYR A 43 31.99 33.47 7.19
C TYR A 43 33.22 34.09 7.90
N ARG A 44 34.12 33.24 8.44
CA ARG A 44 35.61 33.34 8.40
C ARG A 44 36.22 32.12 9.12
N PHE A 45 36.93 31.20 8.45
CA PHE A 45 38.36 31.18 8.07
C PHE A 45 39.39 31.06 9.23
N LEU A 46 40.17 29.96 9.18
CA LEU A 46 41.57 29.75 9.61
C LEU A 46 41.91 30.02 11.10
N THR A 47 42.55 29.11 11.84
CA THR A 47 43.96 28.72 11.64
C THR A 47 44.32 27.51 12.52
N MET A 48 45.34 26.80 12.04
CA MET A 48 46.09 25.73 12.67
C MET A 48 47.07 26.28 13.72
N GLY A 49 47.16 25.65 14.89
CA GLY A 49 48.11 26.03 15.95
C GLY A 49 48.38 24.88 16.91
N HIS A 50 49.55 24.25 16.76
CA HIS A 50 50.10 23.27 17.69
C HIS A 50 50.64 23.98 18.93
N TYR A 51 50.24 23.56 20.13
CA TYR A 51 51.08 23.69 21.33
C TYR A 51 50.90 22.49 22.25
N LEU A 52 52.01 21.78 22.47
CA LEU A 52 52.23 20.83 23.56
C LEU A 52 52.23 21.59 24.90
N THR A 53 51.49 21.08 25.89
CA THR A 53 51.92 21.10 27.30
C THR A 53 51.29 19.93 28.06
N SER A 54 52.15 19.04 28.55
CA SER A 54 51.83 17.99 29.51
C SER A 54 51.30 18.60 30.82
N LEU A 55 50.19 18.07 31.32
CA LEU A 55 49.79 18.21 32.72
C LEU A 55 49.40 16.84 33.27
N LEU A 56 50.09 16.47 34.35
CA LEU A 56 49.82 15.30 35.18
C LEU A 56 48.39 15.35 35.72
N ALA A 57 47.61 14.31 35.47
CA ALA A 57 46.40 14.02 36.23
C ALA A 57 46.65 12.82 37.14
N LEU A 58 46.56 13.07 38.45
CA LEU A 58 46.59 12.03 39.47
C LEU A 58 45.39 11.09 39.30
N ALA A 59 45.67 9.79 39.27
CA ALA A 59 44.66 8.74 39.31
C ALA A 59 44.13 8.59 40.75
N SER A 60 42.91 9.04 41.00
CA SER A 60 42.11 8.60 42.14
C SER A 60 41.06 7.60 41.65
N ALA A 61 41.33 6.32 41.87
CA ALA A 61 40.36 5.26 41.66
C ALA A 61 39.29 5.32 42.76
N ALA A 62 38.15 5.93 42.45
CA ALA A 62 36.92 5.78 43.24
C ALA A 62 36.17 4.56 42.71
N SER A 63 36.21 3.45 43.46
CA SER A 63 35.38 2.27 43.20
C SER A 63 33.92 2.61 43.50
N ALA A 64 33.18 3.06 42.49
CA ALA A 64 31.73 3.12 42.55
C ALA A 64 31.19 1.68 42.37
N VAL A 65 30.69 1.08 43.45
CA VAL A 65 29.89 -0.14 43.37
C VAL A 65 28.58 0.23 42.69
N ALA A 66 28.48 -0.05 41.40
CA ALA A 66 27.24 0.06 40.65
C ALA A 66 26.26 -1.01 41.16
N VAL A 67 25.26 -0.60 41.94
CA VAL A 67 24.10 -1.43 42.22
C VAL A 67 23.34 -1.57 40.89
N PRO A 68 23.11 -2.79 40.36
CA PRO A 68 22.31 -2.94 39.17
C PRO A 68 20.88 -2.50 39.52
N ALA A 69 20.47 -1.35 39.00
CA ALA A 69 19.07 -0.97 38.99
C ALA A 69 18.34 -1.96 38.08
N SER A 70 17.65 -2.93 38.68
CA SER A 70 16.72 -3.81 38.01
C SER A 70 15.65 -2.95 37.34
N SER A 71 15.89 -2.62 36.07
CA SER A 71 14.93 -1.94 35.22
C SER A 71 13.82 -2.93 34.94
N SER A 72 12.80 -2.88 35.77
CA SER A 72 11.54 -3.58 35.54
C SER A 72 10.94 -2.99 34.27
N VAL A 73 11.24 -3.58 33.12
CA VAL A 73 10.49 -3.34 31.89
C VAL A 73 9.08 -3.85 32.15
N VAL A 74 8.21 -2.94 32.62
CA VAL A 74 6.78 -3.18 32.63
C VAL A 74 6.42 -3.32 31.15
N ALA A 75 6.20 -4.56 30.71
CA ALA A 75 5.68 -4.83 29.39
C ALA A 75 4.36 -4.06 29.29
N ALA A 76 4.33 -3.04 28.42
CA ALA A 76 3.10 -2.32 28.14
C ALA A 76 2.06 -3.37 27.73
N ALA A 77 0.90 -3.35 28.39
CA ALA A 77 -0.21 -4.20 27.98
C ALA A 77 -0.45 -3.97 26.48
N PRO A 78 -0.65 -5.04 25.68
CA PRO A 78 -0.90 -4.89 24.25
C PRO A 78 -2.07 -3.92 24.08
N ALA A 79 -1.90 -2.93 23.19
CA ALA A 79 -2.94 -1.95 22.91
C ALA A 79 -4.25 -2.70 22.60
N ALA A 80 -5.32 -2.34 23.31
CA ALA A 80 -6.63 -2.93 23.05
C ALA A 80 -7.04 -2.62 21.61
N GLY A 81 -7.22 -3.66 20.78
CA GLY A 81 -7.56 -3.47 19.38
C GLY A 81 -8.98 -2.93 19.17
N THR A 82 -9.18 -2.27 18.03
CA THR A 82 -10.49 -1.75 17.63
C THR A 82 -11.40 -2.91 17.19
N PRO A 83 -12.60 -3.07 17.76
CA PRO A 83 -13.54 -4.09 17.33
C PRO A 83 -13.93 -3.92 15.85
N VAL A 84 -14.02 -5.03 15.12
CA VAL A 84 -14.34 -5.02 13.69
C VAL A 84 -15.05 -6.32 13.28
N ALA A 85 -16.01 -6.20 12.36
CA ALA A 85 -16.69 -7.33 11.73
C ALA A 85 -15.97 -7.65 10.41
N ILE A 86 -15.29 -8.81 10.34
CA ILE A 86 -14.46 -9.18 9.19
C ILE A 86 -15.13 -10.26 8.33
N THR A 87 -15.10 -10.09 7.00
CA THR A 87 -15.59 -11.09 6.05
C THR A 87 -14.50 -11.58 5.08
N PRO A 88 -14.64 -12.78 4.47
CA PRO A 88 -13.66 -13.29 3.52
C PRO A 88 -13.84 -12.67 2.13
N HIS A 89 -12.73 -12.24 1.52
CA HIS A 89 -12.67 -11.74 0.15
C HIS A 89 -11.86 -12.71 -0.74
N PRO A 90 -12.50 -13.46 -1.67
CA PRO A 90 -11.81 -14.47 -2.47
C PRO A 90 -11.05 -13.91 -3.67
N PHE A 91 -11.36 -12.69 -4.12
CA PHE A 91 -10.75 -12.09 -5.30
C PHE A 91 -9.67 -11.07 -4.92
N PHE A 92 -8.56 -11.05 -5.64
CA PHE A 92 -7.55 -10.01 -5.50
C PHE A 92 -8.03 -8.71 -6.15
N GLY A 93 -7.76 -7.60 -5.48
CA GLY A 93 -8.03 -6.25 -5.97
C GLY A 93 -7.08 -5.24 -5.36
N SER A 94 -6.88 -4.12 -6.06
CA SER A 94 -6.20 -2.95 -5.52
C SER A 94 -6.68 -1.69 -6.23
N SER A 95 -7.33 -0.81 -5.47
CA SER A 95 -7.80 0.50 -5.93
C SER A 95 -6.71 1.56 -6.00
N ILE A 96 -5.54 1.33 -5.38
CA ILE A 96 -4.38 2.23 -5.48
C ILE A 96 -3.32 1.71 -6.48
N GLY A 97 -3.61 0.59 -7.16
CA GLY A 97 -2.76 0.06 -8.22
C GLY A 97 -1.54 -0.73 -7.73
N VAL A 98 -1.58 -1.32 -6.53
CA VAL A 98 -0.55 -2.26 -6.08
C VAL A 98 -0.62 -3.55 -6.90
N LEU A 99 0.54 -4.07 -7.28
CA LEU A 99 0.69 -5.23 -8.16
C LEU A 99 0.67 -6.54 -7.34
N GLY A 100 -0.36 -7.36 -7.56
CA GLY A 100 -0.58 -8.61 -6.84
C GLY A 100 0.54 -9.62 -7.02
N CYS A 101 1.18 -9.64 -8.20
CA CYS A 101 2.26 -10.58 -8.50
C CYS A 101 3.57 -10.30 -7.75
N MET A 102 3.64 -9.19 -7.02
CA MET A 102 4.82 -8.77 -6.26
C MET A 102 4.50 -8.56 -4.77
N ILE A 103 3.37 -9.09 -4.30
CA ILE A 103 3.01 -9.12 -2.88
C ILE A 103 2.39 -10.48 -2.51
N ASN A 104 2.25 -10.74 -1.22
CA ASN A 104 1.45 -11.87 -0.75
C ASN A 104 -0.06 -11.54 -0.81
N THR A 105 -0.73 -11.95 -1.90
CA THR A 105 -2.18 -11.68 -2.11
C THR A 105 -3.09 -12.41 -1.13
N ASN A 106 -2.58 -13.39 -0.38
CA ASN A 106 -3.30 -14.04 0.72
C ASN A 106 -3.31 -13.19 2.02
N ARG A 107 -2.69 -12.00 2.01
CA ARG A 107 -2.57 -11.11 3.18
C ARG A 107 -2.94 -9.67 2.83
N VAL A 108 -4.10 -9.47 2.21
CA VAL A 108 -4.65 -8.16 1.84
C VAL A 108 -5.87 -7.82 2.69
N ALA A 109 -6.02 -6.54 3.03
CA ALA A 109 -7.19 -5.96 3.64
C ALA A 109 -7.90 -5.01 2.65
N TYR A 110 -9.23 -5.08 2.64
CA TYR A 110 -10.16 -4.36 1.78
C TYR A 110 -11.12 -3.57 2.69
N TRP A 111 -10.70 -2.39 3.16
CA TRP A 111 -11.45 -1.65 4.19
C TRP A 111 -12.42 -0.64 3.58
N PRO A 112 -13.47 -0.19 4.31
CA PRO A 112 -14.38 0.84 3.79
C PRO A 112 -13.70 2.19 3.50
N THR A 113 -12.56 2.43 4.15
CA THR A 113 -11.73 3.62 3.99
C THR A 113 -10.75 3.45 2.85
N TRP A 114 -10.42 4.53 2.15
CA TRP A 114 -9.30 4.52 1.21
C TRP A 114 -7.96 4.25 1.90
N PRO A 115 -7.03 3.50 1.27
CA PRO A 115 -5.66 3.40 1.76
C PRO A 115 -5.00 4.77 1.90
N ASP A 116 -4.31 5.00 3.02
CA ASP A 116 -3.53 6.22 3.26
C ASP A 116 -2.10 6.11 2.71
N CYS A 117 -1.23 7.08 2.96
CA CYS A 117 0.16 7.10 2.48
C CYS A 117 1.16 6.28 3.34
N GLY A 118 0.67 5.22 4.00
CA GLY A 118 1.47 4.24 4.76
C GLY A 118 1.44 4.42 6.28
N ALA A 119 0.58 5.29 6.82
CA ALA A 119 0.43 5.47 8.26
C ALA A 119 -0.41 4.34 8.90
N SER A 120 -1.38 3.81 8.15
CA SER A 120 -2.27 2.71 8.60
C SER A 120 -2.45 1.60 7.56
N MET A 121 -1.54 1.53 6.57
CA MET A 121 -1.60 0.50 5.53
C MET A 121 -1.24 -0.91 6.01
N CYS A 122 -0.42 -1.06 7.06
CA CYS A 122 -0.21 -2.36 7.68
C CYS A 122 -1.18 -2.50 8.85
N VAL A 123 -2.06 -3.51 8.79
CA VAL A 123 -3.04 -3.78 9.85
C VAL A 123 -2.86 -5.19 10.38
N GLN A 124 -2.86 -5.34 11.70
CA GLN A 124 -2.96 -6.65 12.31
C GLN A 124 -4.42 -6.90 12.69
N VAL A 125 -4.98 -8.01 12.23
CA VAL A 125 -6.32 -8.48 12.61
C VAL A 125 -6.19 -9.70 13.50
N SER A 126 -6.96 -9.75 14.59
CA SER A 126 -6.92 -10.82 15.57
C SER A 126 -8.30 -11.40 15.89
N TYR A 127 -8.39 -12.72 15.98
CA TYR A 127 -9.59 -13.47 16.34
C TYR A 127 -9.21 -14.80 17.00
N GLY A 128 -9.91 -15.18 18.07
CA GLY A 128 -9.74 -16.49 18.70
C GLY A 128 -8.30 -16.81 19.15
N GLY A 129 -7.52 -15.79 19.56
CA GLY A 129 -6.10 -15.95 19.96
C GLY A 129 -5.11 -16.05 18.79
N ARG A 130 -5.57 -15.89 17.56
CA ARG A 130 -4.74 -15.86 16.34
C ARG A 130 -4.69 -14.45 15.78
N SER A 131 -3.62 -14.14 15.06
CA SER A 131 -3.42 -12.85 14.42
C SER A 131 -2.75 -13.00 13.06
N VAL A 132 -3.05 -12.09 12.15
CA VAL A 132 -2.39 -11.93 10.84
C VAL A 132 -2.12 -10.46 10.56
N ASN A 133 -0.98 -10.17 9.95
CA ASN A 133 -0.71 -8.84 9.39
C ASN A 133 -1.17 -8.81 7.93
N LEU A 134 -1.72 -7.68 7.50
CA LEU A 134 -2.35 -7.50 6.20
C LEU A 134 -1.99 -6.14 5.62
N LEU A 135 -1.84 -6.10 4.30
CA LEU A 135 -1.68 -4.86 3.53
C LEU A 135 -3.06 -4.31 3.15
N HIS A 136 -3.43 -3.15 3.67
CA HIS A 136 -4.59 -2.38 3.26
C HIS A 136 -4.23 -1.58 1.99
N ILE A 137 -4.57 -2.16 0.84
CA ILE A 137 -4.24 -1.64 -0.50
C ILE A 137 -5.48 -1.55 -1.40
N ASP A 138 -6.65 -1.78 -0.81
CA ASP A 138 -7.90 -1.66 -1.51
C ASP A 138 -8.99 -1.12 -0.60
N HIS A 139 -9.96 -0.43 -1.19
CA HIS A 139 -11.15 -0.03 -0.49
C HIS A 139 -12.27 -1.00 -0.83
N SER A 140 -13.10 -1.31 0.15
CA SER A 140 -14.38 -1.98 -0.07
C SER A 140 -15.48 -0.95 -0.32
N GLY A 141 -16.64 -1.41 -0.78
CA GLY A 141 -17.85 -0.60 -0.85
C GLY A 141 -18.56 -0.38 0.50
N GLY A 142 -17.96 -0.77 1.63
CA GLY A 142 -18.55 -0.58 2.96
C GLY A 142 -18.26 -1.66 4.01
N ALA A 143 -17.67 -2.80 3.62
CA ALA A 143 -17.35 -3.91 4.52
C ALA A 143 -15.86 -3.92 4.94
N HIS A 144 -15.51 -4.62 6.02
CA HIS A 144 -14.10 -4.89 6.31
C HIS A 144 -13.78 -6.30 5.84
N ASP A 145 -13.21 -6.42 4.64
CA ASP A 145 -12.93 -7.73 4.08
C ASP A 145 -11.43 -7.99 4.06
N ILE A 146 -11.03 -9.24 4.23
CA ILE A 146 -9.63 -9.65 4.13
C ILE A 146 -9.52 -10.83 3.18
N SER A 147 -8.35 -11.04 2.58
CA SER A 147 -8.12 -12.19 1.70
C SER A 147 -8.67 -13.47 2.32
N TYR A 148 -9.36 -14.29 1.53
CA TYR A 148 -10.04 -15.49 2.01
C TYR A 148 -9.12 -16.40 2.83
N ASP A 149 -7.86 -16.56 2.41
CA ASP A 149 -6.87 -17.32 3.17
C ASP A 149 -6.62 -16.78 4.59
N ALA A 150 -6.50 -15.46 4.73
CA ALA A 150 -6.29 -14.81 6.03
C ALA A 150 -7.51 -14.97 6.93
N TRP A 151 -8.71 -14.81 6.39
CA TRP A 151 -9.96 -15.06 7.12
C TRP A 151 -10.05 -16.52 7.58
N ASN A 152 -9.75 -17.46 6.68
CA ASN A 152 -9.80 -18.89 6.97
C ASN A 152 -8.79 -19.29 8.06
N TYR A 153 -7.58 -18.73 8.00
CA TYR A 153 -6.57 -18.94 9.03
C TYR A 153 -7.00 -18.40 10.39
N LEU A 154 -7.60 -17.20 10.46
CA LEU A 154 -8.12 -16.67 11.71
C LEU A 154 -9.21 -17.60 12.28
N TYR A 155 -10.13 -18.05 11.43
CA TYR A 155 -11.26 -18.88 11.82
C TYR A 155 -10.85 -20.29 12.26
N THR A 156 -9.99 -20.96 11.49
CA THR A 156 -9.68 -22.39 11.66
C THR A 156 -8.28 -22.67 12.22
N GLY A 157 -7.35 -21.73 12.07
CA GLY A 157 -5.91 -21.95 12.27
C GLY A 157 -5.18 -22.56 11.07
N GLN A 158 -5.84 -22.76 9.93
CA GLN A 158 -5.27 -23.35 8.71
C GLN A 158 -5.50 -22.47 7.48
N SER A 159 -4.60 -22.56 6.50
CA SER A 159 -4.80 -21.94 5.18
C SER A 159 -6.07 -22.45 4.51
N ALA A 160 -6.73 -21.61 3.72
CA ALA A 160 -7.87 -22.02 2.90
C ALA A 160 -7.48 -23.09 1.87
N THR A 161 -6.21 -23.17 1.46
CA THR A 161 -5.72 -24.24 0.59
C THR A 161 -5.62 -25.61 1.27
N VAL A 162 -5.69 -25.65 2.61
CA VAL A 162 -5.53 -26.86 3.42
C VAL A 162 -6.85 -27.31 4.02
N ASN A 163 -7.57 -26.40 4.69
CA ASN A 163 -8.89 -26.68 5.28
C ASN A 163 -9.83 -25.51 4.96
N PRO A 164 -10.35 -25.42 3.72
CA PRO A 164 -11.26 -24.36 3.31
C PRO A 164 -12.59 -24.48 4.06
N GLU A 165 -12.99 -23.41 4.73
CA GLU A 165 -14.30 -23.29 5.36
C GLU A 165 -15.17 -22.27 4.63
N GLN A 166 -16.47 -22.49 4.72
CA GLN A 166 -17.48 -21.49 4.36
C GLN A 166 -18.02 -20.86 5.64
N GLY A 167 -18.19 -19.54 5.63
CA GLY A 167 -18.77 -18.80 6.73
C GLY A 167 -19.11 -17.37 6.33
N GLY A 168 -19.06 -16.48 7.30
CA GLY A 168 -19.35 -15.07 7.09
C GLY A 168 -18.57 -14.22 8.09
N ILE A 169 -19.28 -13.29 8.72
CA ILE A 169 -18.68 -12.33 9.63
C ILE A 169 -18.02 -13.03 10.83
N ILE A 170 -16.76 -12.69 11.12
CA ILE A 170 -16.12 -12.94 12.41
C ILE A 170 -16.00 -11.63 13.19
N SER A 171 -16.34 -11.65 14.48
CA SER A 171 -16.16 -10.52 15.39
C SER A 171 -14.70 -10.50 15.88
N ALA A 172 -13.87 -9.70 15.22
CA ALA A 172 -12.44 -9.61 15.44
C ALA A 172 -12.06 -8.26 16.07
N THR A 173 -10.76 -8.07 16.29
CA THR A 173 -10.17 -6.76 16.56
C THR A 173 -9.07 -6.47 15.55
N TYR A 174 -8.78 -5.19 15.31
CA TYR A 174 -7.62 -4.79 14.52
C TYR A 174 -6.83 -3.66 15.19
N ILE A 175 -5.55 -3.58 14.84
CA ILE A 175 -4.66 -2.48 15.19
C ILE A 175 -3.83 -2.09 13.98
N ALA A 176 -3.63 -0.79 13.78
CA ALA A 176 -2.64 -0.30 12.82
C ALA A 176 -1.24 -0.64 13.33
N GLN A 177 -0.39 -1.10 12.43
CA GLN A 177 1.00 -1.51 12.69
C GLN A 177 1.95 -0.65 11.84
N PRO A 178 3.21 -0.48 12.27
CA PRO A 178 4.21 0.08 11.37
C PRO A 178 4.38 -0.84 10.15
N MET A 179 4.68 -0.24 9.00
CA MET A 179 4.88 -0.99 7.74
C MET A 179 5.95 -2.08 7.81
N SER A 180 6.91 -1.98 8.74
CA SER A 180 7.89 -3.04 8.98
C SER A 180 7.25 -4.38 9.38
N ALA A 181 6.08 -4.37 10.03
CA ALA A 181 5.34 -5.58 10.39
C ALA A 181 4.70 -6.29 9.19
N CYS A 182 4.64 -5.63 8.03
CA CYS A 182 4.14 -6.19 6.76
C CYS A 182 5.26 -6.30 5.70
N SER A 183 6.53 -6.11 6.08
CA SER A 183 7.64 -6.08 5.13
C SER A 183 7.86 -7.41 4.41
N ASP A 184 7.56 -8.53 5.07
CA ASP A 184 7.59 -9.89 4.50
C ASP A 184 6.46 -10.16 3.49
N LEU A 185 5.43 -9.32 3.48
CA LEU A 185 4.33 -9.38 2.50
C LEU A 185 4.69 -8.69 1.17
N ILE A 186 5.78 -7.91 1.16
CA ILE A 186 6.29 -7.20 -0.03
C ILE A 186 7.36 -8.06 -0.69
N LEU A 187 7.01 -8.61 -1.85
CA LEU A 187 7.81 -9.61 -2.55
C LEU A 187 8.57 -9.04 -3.75
N SER A 188 8.37 -7.76 -4.07
CA SER A 188 9.08 -7.08 -5.16
C SER A 188 10.61 -7.23 -5.04
N PRO A 189 11.34 -7.19 -6.18
CA PRO A 189 12.80 -7.27 -6.17
C PRO A 189 13.47 -6.16 -5.34
N ASP A 190 12.92 -4.95 -5.37
CA ASP A 190 13.46 -3.76 -4.69
C ASP A 190 13.00 -3.63 -3.22
N LYS A 191 12.14 -4.54 -2.75
CA LYS A 191 11.52 -4.53 -1.41
C LYS A 191 10.72 -3.27 -1.09
N LYS A 192 10.26 -2.55 -2.11
CA LYS A 192 9.31 -1.45 -1.99
C LYS A 192 7.92 -1.90 -2.39
N LEU A 193 6.88 -1.19 -1.94
CA LEU A 193 5.51 -1.54 -2.34
C LEU A 193 5.38 -1.34 -3.86
N PRO A 194 5.00 -2.38 -4.63
CA PRO A 194 5.06 -2.36 -6.08
C PRO A 194 3.76 -1.82 -6.67
N PHE A 195 3.84 -0.78 -7.50
CA PHE A 195 2.70 -0.12 -8.11
C PHE A 195 2.75 -0.17 -9.63
N SER A 196 1.57 -0.22 -10.26
CA SER A 196 1.41 -0.03 -11.69
C SER A 196 1.81 1.39 -12.09
N ALA A 197 2.87 1.54 -12.86
CA ALA A 197 3.36 2.84 -13.33
C ALA A 197 2.30 3.60 -14.15
N ALA A 198 1.48 2.87 -14.91
CA ALA A 198 0.45 3.49 -15.76
C ALA A 198 -0.80 3.90 -14.97
N ASN A 199 -1.16 3.17 -13.90
CA ASN A 199 -2.49 3.27 -13.29
C ASN A 199 -2.52 3.70 -11.81
N SER A 200 -1.36 3.89 -11.16
CA SER A 200 -1.27 4.31 -9.74
C SER A 200 -0.96 5.80 -9.53
N MET A 201 -0.70 6.55 -10.60
CA MET A 201 -0.05 7.86 -10.49
C MET A 201 -0.82 8.90 -9.68
N ASN A 202 -2.16 8.86 -9.69
CA ASN A 202 -2.95 9.74 -8.84
C ASN A 202 -2.63 9.53 -7.35
N TYR A 203 -2.52 8.27 -6.92
CA TYR A 203 -2.20 7.94 -5.52
C TYR A 203 -0.74 8.27 -5.18
N ILE A 204 0.21 7.85 -6.03
CA ILE A 204 1.65 8.09 -5.81
C ILE A 204 1.98 9.58 -5.75
N SER A 205 1.42 10.37 -6.66
CA SER A 205 1.67 11.82 -6.69
C SER A 205 1.03 12.53 -5.51
N ASN A 206 -0.19 12.14 -5.11
CA ASN A 206 -0.82 12.69 -3.91
C ASN A 206 0.01 12.41 -2.66
N CYS A 207 0.48 11.17 -2.47
CA CYS A 207 1.31 10.82 -1.33
C CYS A 207 2.67 11.51 -1.37
N THR A 208 3.31 11.62 -2.54
CA THR A 208 4.62 12.27 -2.63
C THR A 208 4.53 13.78 -2.40
N LEU A 209 3.49 14.43 -2.91
CA LEU A 209 3.28 15.88 -2.75
C LEU A 209 2.80 16.27 -1.34
N ALA A 210 2.18 15.33 -0.60
CA ALA A 210 1.83 15.53 0.81
C ALA A 210 3.05 15.64 1.74
N GLY A 211 4.25 15.34 1.24
CA GLY A 211 5.51 15.44 1.98
C GLY A 211 6.08 14.07 2.34
N SER A 212 6.97 14.05 3.32
CA SER A 212 7.67 12.82 3.73
C SER A 212 6.72 11.86 4.45
N ASN A 213 6.47 10.70 3.85
CA ASN A 213 5.72 9.58 4.43
C ASN A 213 6.32 8.25 3.94
N TRP A 214 5.71 7.12 4.33
CA TRP A 214 6.26 5.82 3.98
C TRP A 214 6.19 5.56 2.47
N ILE A 215 5.05 5.88 1.83
CA ILE A 215 4.85 5.66 0.38
C ILE A 215 5.78 6.53 -0.47
N SER A 216 5.99 7.79 -0.09
CA SER A 216 6.90 8.69 -0.80
C SER A 216 8.37 8.22 -0.78
N GLN A 217 8.71 7.28 0.11
CA GLN A 217 10.07 6.74 0.28
C GLN A 217 10.19 5.27 -0.15
N ASN A 218 9.09 4.51 -0.12
CA ASN A 218 9.06 3.05 -0.26
C ASN A 218 8.05 2.59 -1.32
N SER A 219 7.97 3.30 -2.44
CA SER A 219 7.22 2.88 -3.63
C SER A 219 8.17 2.50 -4.77
N GLY A 220 7.83 1.42 -5.47
CA GLY A 220 8.46 1.00 -6.73
C GLY A 220 7.42 1.03 -7.84
N LEU A 221 7.77 1.57 -9.01
CA LEU A 221 6.86 1.65 -10.16
C LEU A 221 7.28 0.63 -11.21
N TRP A 222 6.31 -0.10 -11.75
CA TRP A 222 6.55 -1.14 -12.73
C TRP A 222 5.65 -0.97 -13.95
N ASN A 223 6.14 -1.29 -15.14
CA ASN A 223 5.39 -1.17 -16.39
C ASN A 223 4.34 -2.30 -16.58
N ILE A 224 3.71 -2.72 -15.50
CA ILE A 224 2.61 -3.67 -15.47
C ILE A 224 1.31 -2.86 -15.39
N ALA A 225 0.42 -3.04 -16.37
CA ALA A 225 -0.79 -2.22 -16.52
C ALA A 225 -1.88 -2.63 -15.53
N THR A 226 -2.07 -3.92 -15.28
CA THR A 226 -3.17 -4.42 -14.42
C THR A 226 -2.65 -4.81 -13.05
N SER A 227 -3.39 -4.52 -11.97
CA SER A 227 -3.04 -4.97 -10.62
C SER A 227 -2.98 -6.49 -10.49
N SER A 228 -3.83 -7.23 -11.21
CA SER A 228 -3.80 -8.70 -11.34
C SER A 228 -2.61 -9.24 -12.17
N CYS A 229 -1.73 -8.36 -12.68
CA CYS A 229 -0.55 -8.70 -13.48
C CYS A 229 -0.84 -9.53 -14.75
N THR A 230 -1.96 -9.27 -15.42
CA THR A 230 -2.35 -9.92 -16.68
C THR A 230 -1.84 -9.17 -17.92
N LEU A 231 -1.55 -7.88 -17.81
CA LEU A 231 -1.08 -7.03 -18.91
C LEU A 231 0.12 -6.17 -18.51
N GLY A 232 1.07 -6.01 -19.42
CA GLY A 232 2.25 -5.13 -19.30
C GLY A 232 3.57 -5.87 -19.50
N ILE A 233 4.65 -5.25 -19.01
CA ILE A 233 6.01 -5.77 -19.05
C ILE A 233 6.60 -5.65 -17.64
N ASP A 234 7.25 -6.72 -17.18
CA ASP A 234 7.99 -6.75 -15.91
C ASP A 234 9.30 -5.96 -16.04
N GLU A 235 9.19 -4.64 -15.93
CA GLU A 235 10.32 -3.71 -15.94
C GLU A 235 10.05 -2.55 -14.96
N GLU A 236 11.09 -2.14 -14.25
CA GLU A 236 11.01 -1.02 -13.32
C GLU A 236 11.00 0.31 -14.09
N CYS A 237 10.17 1.24 -13.63
CA CYS A 237 10.05 2.59 -14.15
C CYS A 237 10.59 3.60 -13.13
N THR A 238 11.08 4.73 -13.62
CA THR A 238 11.54 5.84 -12.80
C THR A 238 10.57 7.00 -12.87
N LEU A 239 10.49 7.78 -11.79
CA LEU A 239 9.61 8.93 -11.69
C LEU A 239 10.36 10.13 -11.13
N ASP A 240 10.24 11.27 -11.83
CA ASP A 240 10.61 12.57 -11.31
C ASP A 240 9.40 13.51 -11.41
N LEU A 241 8.69 13.66 -10.29
CA LEU A 241 7.51 14.52 -10.19
C LEU A 241 7.81 16.01 -10.36
N LYS A 242 9.08 16.44 -10.32
CA LYS A 242 9.45 17.81 -10.67
C LYS A 242 9.38 18.04 -12.19
N THR A 243 9.53 16.96 -12.96
CA THR A 243 9.54 16.99 -14.42
C THR A 243 8.19 16.58 -15.00
N SER A 244 7.58 15.49 -14.51
CA SER A 244 6.35 14.92 -15.08
C SER A 244 5.63 13.99 -14.10
N ASN A 245 4.31 13.85 -14.29
CA ASN A 245 3.49 12.82 -13.64
C ASN A 245 3.45 11.49 -14.43
N ASN A 246 4.19 11.39 -15.53
CA ASN A 246 4.31 10.16 -16.32
C ASN A 246 5.66 9.49 -16.01
N PRO A 247 5.67 8.29 -15.43
CA PRO A 247 6.89 7.51 -15.24
C PRO A 247 7.60 7.20 -16.55
N VAL A 248 8.92 7.13 -16.51
CA VAL A 248 9.78 6.73 -17.61
C VAL A 248 10.18 5.26 -17.41
N CYS A 249 9.76 4.41 -18.34
CA CYS A 249 10.06 2.98 -18.36
C CYS A 249 11.00 2.65 -19.55
N PRO A 250 11.74 1.53 -19.52
CA PRO A 250 12.56 1.09 -20.65
C PRO A 250 11.76 0.89 -21.94
N SER A 251 10.56 0.33 -21.84
CA SER A 251 9.58 0.21 -22.92
C SER A 251 8.52 1.33 -22.83
N GLN A 252 7.63 1.41 -23.82
CA GLN A 252 6.52 2.35 -23.77
C GLN A 252 5.67 2.12 -22.50
N LEU A 253 5.38 3.21 -21.77
CA LEU A 253 4.52 3.17 -20.57
C LEU A 253 3.12 2.66 -20.94
N GLY A 254 2.59 1.74 -20.14
CA GLY A 254 1.19 1.30 -20.22
C GLY A 254 0.89 0.35 -21.38
N LEU A 255 1.90 -0.38 -21.86
CA LEU A 255 1.71 -1.43 -22.86
C LEU A 255 0.69 -2.48 -22.39
N GLN A 256 -0.15 -2.95 -23.31
CA GLN A 256 -1.19 -3.94 -23.07
C GLN A 256 -0.77 -5.34 -23.53
N THR A 257 0.54 -5.62 -23.45
CA THR A 257 1.10 -6.91 -23.82
C THR A 257 0.66 -7.96 -22.80
N PRO A 258 0.16 -9.14 -23.21
CA PRO A 258 -0.17 -10.21 -22.25
C PRO A 258 1.03 -10.59 -21.38
N LEU A 259 0.86 -10.50 -20.07
CA LEU A 259 1.85 -10.91 -19.08
C LEU A 259 1.43 -12.25 -18.48
N THR A 260 2.24 -13.29 -18.68
CA THR A 260 1.93 -14.66 -18.24
C THR A 260 2.99 -15.27 -17.33
N SER A 261 4.14 -14.61 -17.17
CA SER A 261 5.26 -15.07 -16.34
C SER A 261 5.05 -14.85 -14.84
N MET A 262 4.10 -14.01 -14.45
CA MET A 262 3.88 -13.58 -13.07
C MET A 262 2.39 -13.65 -12.68
N PRO A 263 1.76 -14.85 -12.73
CA PRO A 263 0.34 -14.98 -12.49
C PRO A 263 -0.05 -14.64 -11.05
N VAL A 264 -1.19 -13.96 -10.89
CA VAL A 264 -1.85 -13.78 -9.60
C VAL A 264 -2.95 -14.82 -9.45
N PHE A 265 -3.07 -15.42 -8.27
CA PHE A 265 -4.11 -16.41 -7.99
C PHE A 265 -5.06 -15.92 -6.90
N ASN A 266 -6.34 -16.16 -7.15
CA ASN A 266 -7.42 -16.11 -6.19
C ASN A 266 -7.59 -17.48 -5.55
N LEU A 267 -8.21 -17.54 -4.37
CA LEU A 267 -8.66 -18.80 -3.78
C LEU A 267 -10.19 -18.85 -3.90
N GLU A 268 -10.69 -19.82 -4.67
CA GLU A 268 -12.12 -20.05 -4.82
C GLU A 268 -12.77 -20.31 -3.45
N TYR A 269 -13.80 -19.55 -3.16
CA TYR A 269 -14.44 -19.56 -1.85
C TYR A 269 -15.05 -20.92 -1.50
N GLY A 270 -14.77 -21.41 -0.30
CA GLY A 270 -15.26 -22.69 0.20
C GLY A 270 -14.57 -23.93 -0.37
N THR A 271 -13.72 -23.79 -1.38
CA THR A 271 -12.96 -24.92 -1.97
C THR A 271 -11.46 -24.77 -1.80
N GLY A 272 -10.96 -23.54 -1.61
CA GLY A 272 -9.54 -23.26 -1.47
C GLY A 272 -8.73 -23.44 -2.76
N LYS A 273 -9.40 -23.73 -3.88
CA LYS A 273 -8.73 -23.97 -5.16
C LYS A 273 -8.16 -22.68 -5.72
N SER A 274 -6.90 -22.73 -6.14
CA SER A 274 -6.28 -21.61 -6.85
C SER A 274 -6.89 -21.44 -8.23
N VAL A 275 -7.39 -20.23 -8.51
CA VAL A 275 -7.90 -19.82 -9.83
C VAL A 275 -7.19 -18.56 -10.27
N LEU A 276 -6.89 -18.44 -11.57
CA LEU A 276 -6.18 -17.27 -12.10
C LEU A 276 -7.02 -16.00 -11.83
N ALA A 277 -6.40 -14.98 -11.24
CA ALA A 277 -6.98 -13.66 -11.14
C ALA A 277 -6.90 -12.97 -12.49
N LEU A 278 -7.99 -12.33 -12.92
CA LEU A 278 -8.08 -11.62 -14.19
C LEU A 278 -8.08 -10.11 -13.99
#